data_AF-A0A5E4R2I4-F1
#
_entry.id   AF-A0A5E4R2I4-F1
#
_cell.length_a   1.000
_cell.length_b   1.000
_cell.length_c   1.000
_cell.angle_alpha   90.00
_cell.angle_beta   90.00
_cell.angle_gamma   90.00
#
_symmetry.space_group_name_H-M   'P 1'
#
loop_
_entity.id
_entity.type
_entity.pdbx_description
1 polymer ?
#
loop_
_entity_poly.entity_id
_entity_poly.type
_entity_poly.pdbx_seq_one_letter_code
_entity_poly.pdbx_strand_id
1 'polypeptide(L)' 'MNMEMLRSIQGLQAPMKLSLERKFANKIGCLPFLPSSNLQHDVLTGRYLDIGFEDILNTPELREVSPQPNSSVERSLGIL' A
#
# COMPACT_ATOMS: atom_id res chain seq x y z
N MET A 1 -10.87 11.21 7.19
CA MET A 1 -11.00 12.24 6.13
C MET A 1 -12.41 12.23 5.58
N ASN A 2 -13.12 13.36 5.60
CA ASN A 2 -14.49 13.44 5.07
C ASN A 2 -14.48 13.93 3.61
N MET A 3 -14.71 13.02 2.67
CA MET A 3 -14.69 13.31 1.23
C MET A 3 -15.86 14.20 0.79
N GLU A 4 -17.00 14.14 1.48
CA GLU A 4 -18.17 14.96 1.17
C GLU A 4 -17.92 16.42 1.54
N MET A 5 -17.31 16.67 2.70
CA MET A 5 -16.88 18.00 3.11
C MET A 5 -15.86 18.59 2.13
N LEU A 6 -14.87 17.79 1.70
CA LEU A 6 -13.86 18.23 0.74
C LEU A 6 -14.48 18.61 -0.61
N ARG A 7 -15.47 17.83 -1.07
CA ARG A 7 -16.25 18.14 -2.28
C ARG A 7 -16.99 19.47 -2.15
N SER A 8 -17.61 19.71 -1.00
CA SER A 8 -18.38 20.94 -0.75
C SER A 8 -17.51 22.19 -0.72
N ILE A 9 -16.25 22.09 -0.26
CA ILE A 9 -15.35 23.24 -0.12
C ILE A 9 -14.52 23.50 -1.40
N GLN A 10 -13.98 22.43 -2.01
CA GLN A 10 -12.99 22.53 -3.09
C GLN A 10 -13.51 22.03 -4.44
N GLY A 11 -14.78 21.61 -4.50
CA GLY A 11 -15.41 21.02 -5.68
C GLY A 11 -15.04 19.54 -5.89
N LEU A 12 -15.54 18.95 -6.97
CA LEU A 12 -15.39 17.51 -7.27
C LEU A 12 -13.94 17.08 -7.52
N GLN A 13 -13.08 17.98 -8.01
CA GLN A 13 -11.69 17.67 -8.34
C GLN A 13 -10.87 17.20 -7.13
N ALA A 14 -11.12 17.78 -5.95
CA ALA A 14 -10.34 17.51 -4.74
C ALA A 14 -10.50 16.08 -4.22
N PRO A 15 -11.72 15.55 -3.98
CA PRO A 15 -11.90 14.16 -3.58
C PRO A 15 -11.46 13.18 -4.67
N MET A 16 -11.60 13.54 -5.95
CA MET A 16 -11.13 12.70 -7.06
C MET A 16 -9.61 12.57 -7.08
N LYS A 17 -8.88 13.69 -6.99
CA LYS A 17 -7.42 13.71 -6.91
C LYS A 17 -6.91 12.90 -5.74
N LEU A 18 -7.47 13.12 -4.54
CA LEU A 18 -7.07 12.40 -3.34
C LEU A 18 -7.33 10.89 -3.45
N SER A 19 -8.47 10.51 -4.06
CA SER A 19 -8.79 9.10 -4.31
C SER A 19 -7.81 8.45 -5.28
N LEU A 20 -7.40 9.18 -6.32
CA LEU A 20 -6.38 8.72 -7.26
C LEU A 20 -5.03 8.56 -6.57
N GLU A 21 -4.56 9.58 -5.84
CA GLU A 21 -3.30 9.54 -5.08
C GLU A 21 -3.27 8.34 -4.12
N ARG A 22 -4.36 8.10 -3.38
CA ARG A 22 -4.47 6.94 -2.49
C ARG A 22 -4.41 5.62 -3.26
N LYS A 23 -5.04 5.54 -4.43
CA LYS A 23 -5.01 4.33 -5.28
C LYS A 23 -3.63 4.09 -5.89
N PHE A 24 -2.91 5.15 -6.26
CA PHE A 24 -1.54 5.07 -6.76
C PHE A 24 -0.56 4.68 -5.65
N ALA A 25 -0.69 5.26 -4.45
CA ALA A 25 0.15 4.92 -3.31
C ALA A 25 0.01 3.46 -2.86
N ASN A 26 -1.15 2.83 -3.09
CA ASN A 26 -1.36 1.40 -2.86
C ASN A 26 -0.72 0.49 -3.91
N LYS A 27 -0.43 1.02 -5.11
CA LYS A 27 0.19 0.26 -6.20
C LYS A 27 1.70 0.45 -6.17
N ILE A 28 2.37 -0.28 -5.30
CA ILE A 28 3.83 -0.32 -5.27
C ILE A 28 4.28 -1.37 -6.29
N GLY A 29 5.07 -0.96 -7.28
CA GLY A 29 5.69 -1.84 -8.28
C GLY A 29 6.83 -2.67 -7.72
N CYS A 30 6.63 -3.29 -6.55
CA CYS A 30 7.61 -4.16 -5.94
C CYS A 30 7.55 -5.55 -6.59
N LEU A 31 8.67 -6.27 -6.59
CA LEU A 31 8.68 -7.66 -7.00
C LEU A 31 7.82 -8.49 -6.04
N PRO A 32 7.09 -9.52 -6.51
CA PRO A 32 6.14 -10.28 -5.69
C PRO A 32 6.71 -10.93 -4.42
N PHE A 33 8.03 -11.17 -4.41
CA PHE A 33 8.74 -11.79 -3.29
C PHE A 33 9.38 -10.78 -2.32
N LEU A 34 9.42 -9.49 -2.69
CA LEU A 34 9.98 -8.44 -1.84
C LEU A 34 8.86 -7.83 -0.98
N PRO A 35 9.12 -7.60 0.32
CA PRO A 35 8.14 -6.95 1.18
C PRO A 35 7.92 -5.50 0.74
N SER A 36 6.67 -5.10 0.52
CA SER A 36 6.32 -3.70 0.34
C SER A 36 6.19 -3.02 1.71
N SER A 37 6.86 -1.89 1.88
CA SER A 37 6.79 -1.11 3.13
C SER A 37 5.54 -0.23 3.23
N ASN A 38 4.73 -0.12 2.17
CA ASN A 38 3.52 0.73 2.11
C ASN A 38 3.69 2.20 2.53
N LEU A 39 4.93 2.70 2.58
CA LEU A 39 5.29 3.99 3.15
C LEU A 39 4.51 5.17 2.54
N GLN A 40 4.33 5.21 1.22
CA GLN A 40 3.60 6.29 0.57
C GLN A 40 2.13 6.35 1.01
N HIS A 41 1.50 5.20 1.20
CA HIS A 41 0.13 5.11 1.68
C HIS A 41 0.03 5.54 3.15
N ASP A 42 0.99 5.12 3.97
CA ASP A 42 1.03 5.45 5.40
C ASP A 42 1.30 6.94 5.63
N VAL A 43 2.12 7.59 4.80
CA VAL A 43 2.33 9.04 4.80
C VAL A 43 1.05 9.80 4.44
N LEU A 44 0.32 9.37 3.41
CA LEU A 44 -0.93 10.01 3.00
C LEU A 44 -2.05 9.85 4.05
N THR A 45 -2.07 8.73 4.77
CA THR A 45 -3.10 8.43 5.77
C THR A 45 -2.73 8.97 7.16
N GLY A 46 -1.47 9.36 7.37
CA GLY A 46 -0.94 9.78 8.67
C GLY A 46 -0.56 8.63 9.60
N ARG A 47 -0.73 7.37 9.15
CA ARG A 47 -0.45 6.15 9.93
C ARG A 47 1.03 6.00 10.28
N TYR A 48 1.93 6.62 9.53
CA TYR A 48 3.38 6.58 9.78
C TYR A 48 3.80 7.12 11.16
N LEU A 49 2.92 7.86 11.85
CA LEU A 49 3.17 8.41 13.18
C LEU A 49 2.79 7.44 14.30
N ASP A 50 1.96 6.45 14.00
CA ASP A 50 1.44 5.48 14.97
C ASP A 50 2.13 4.13 14.77
N ILE A 51 2.38 3.41 15.86
CA ILE A 51 2.95 2.07 15.83
C ILE A 51 1.82 1.08 16.12
N GLY A 52 1.50 0.24 15.14
CA GLY A 52 0.47 -0.80 15.23
C GLY A 52 1.01 -2.13 15.77
N PHE A 53 0.10 -3.08 15.98
CA PHE A 53 0.47 -4.45 16.36
C PHE A 53 1.26 -5.13 15.24
N GLU A 54 0.92 -4.81 14.00
CA GLU A 54 1.49 -5.34 12.78
C GLU A 54 2.95 -4.93 12.59
N ASP A 55 3.37 -3.77 13.10
CA ASP A 55 4.76 -3.32 12.99
C ASP A 55 5.70 -4.13 13.91
N ILE A 56 5.15 -4.72 14.98
CA ILE A 56 5.88 -5.54 15.95
C ILE A 56 5.82 -7.02 15.57
N LEU A 57 4.64 -7.50 15.15
CA LEU A 57 4.38 -8.94 14.97
C LEU A 57 4.50 -9.41 13.51
N ASN A 58 4.51 -8.51 12.52
CA ASN A 58 4.60 -8.84 11.10
C ASN A 58 5.92 -8.36 10.48
N THR A 59 7.02 -8.47 11.24
CA THR A 59 8.35 -8.17 10.71
C THR A 59 8.65 -9.09 9.52
N PRO A 60 9.33 -8.59 8.47
CA PRO A 60 9.60 -9.35 7.26
C PRO A 60 10.41 -10.63 7.52
N GLU A 61 11.18 -10.64 8.60
CA GLU A 61 12.01 -11.76 9.06
C GLU A 61 11.20 -12.94 9.62
N LEU A 62 10.00 -12.68 10.16
CA LEU A 62 9.15 -13.68 10.80
C LEU A 62 8.00 -14.15 9.91
N ARG A 63 7.92 -13.67 8.66
CA ARG A 63 6.89 -14.11 7.72
C ARG A 63 7.14 -15.54 7.26
N GLU A 64 6.12 -16.38 7.46
CA GLU A 64 6.21 -17.83 7.37
C GLU A 64 6.54 -18.37 5.96
N VAL A 65 6.48 -17.56 4.91
CA VAL A 65 6.75 -18.00 3.54
C VAL A 65 7.34 -16.85 2.73
N SER A 66 8.66 -16.87 2.50
CA SER A 66 9.20 -16.23 1.29
C SER A 66 9.16 -17.31 0.19
N PRO A 67 8.19 -17.26 -0.73
CA PRO A 67 8.15 -18.22 -1.84
C PRO A 67 9.45 -18.08 -2.65
N GLN A 68 9.92 -19.20 -3.21
CA GLN A 68 11.10 -19.20 -4.09
C GLN A 68 10.96 -18.05 -5.11
N PRO A 69 11.96 -17.15 -5.24
CA PRO A 69 11.82 -15.93 -6.03
C PRO A 69 11.34 -16.19 -7.46
N ASN A 70 11.89 -17.23 -8.09
CA ASN A 70 11.55 -17.65 -9.45
C ASN A 70 10.06 -18.01 -9.58
N SER A 71 9.57 -18.91 -8.71
CA SER A 71 8.17 -19.34 -8.71
C SER A 71 7.20 -18.18 -8.43
N SER A 72 7.62 -17.21 -7.62
CA SER A 72 6.82 -16.01 -7.31
C SER A 72 6.66 -15.09 -8.51
N VAL A 73 7.74 -14.90 -9.27
CA VAL A 73 7.75 -14.09 -10.48
C VAL A 73 6.99 -14.79 -11.61
N GLU A 74 7.22 -16.09 -11.81
CA GLU A 74 6.53 -16.90 -12.84
C GLU A 74 5.01 -16.91 -12.63
N ARG A 75 4.54 -17.05 -11.38
CA ARG A 75 3.12 -16.94 -11.03
C ARG A 75 2.56 -15.54 -11.29
N SER A 76 3.32 -14.48 -10.97
CA SER A 76 2.90 -13.11 -11.26
C SER A 76 2.83 -12.80 -12.76
N LEU A 77 3.60 -13.50 -13.58
CA LEU A 77 3.61 -13.38 -15.04
C LEU A 77 2.63 -14.34 -15.73
N GLY A 78 1.98 -15.25 -14.98
CA GLY A 78 1.03 -16.23 -15.51
C GLY A 78 1.68 -17.37 -16.30
N ILE A 79 2.95 -17.67 -16.02
CA ILE A 79 3.73 -18.73 -16.69
C ILE A 79 3.52 -20.09 -15.99
N LEU A 80 3.27 -20.05 -14.67
CA LEU A 80 3.07 -21.19 -13.76
C LEU A 80 1.66 -21.17 -13.16
#